data_AF-M3K412-F1
#
_entry.id   AF-M3K412-F1
#
_cell.length_a   1.000
_cell.length_b   1.000
_cell.length_c   1.000
_cell.angle_alpha   90.00
_cell.angle_beta   90.00
_cell.angle_gamma   90.00
#
_symmetry.space_group_name_H-M   'P 1'
#
loop_
_entity.id
_entity.type
_entity.pdbx_description
1 polymer ?
#
loop_
_entity_poly.entity_id
_entity_poly.type
_entity_poly.pdbx_seq_one_letter_code
_entity_poly.pdbx_strand_id
1 'polypeptide(L)'
;MAIPSVIKSVFDSVPLKTYPDHSSPVVSDQVYYFQGGGNVKLFLGVFNVFEYEGKIIPTDPISLGTSLILAFKNGFKLPTPNTSTSNSGILKMSFYGSPNNCLPVLIEDNESRTIRTLDAINNSISTNNIKDIQAKLVNDLIDTKFYDVWILCLLAEDLPFDTLSQIYDLKDSVMSRAELIEFKQEVALWHNFSRRYPNLSTSQLSHLYHQRVTEFETDLELVIDYLQENHNEILEFKVAGYVIIIDHFLKSTKLGSVVSSKPFTRKFYDLLN
;
A
#
# COMPACT_ATOMS: atom_id res chain seq x y z
N MET A 1 44.41 3.19 12.54
CA MET A 1 45.72 3.01 11.87
C MET A 1 45.44 2.43 10.50
N ALA A 2 45.89 3.09 9.43
CA ALA A 2 45.69 2.62 8.06
C ALA A 2 46.72 1.54 7.72
N ILE A 3 46.28 0.43 7.13
CA ILE A 3 47.16 -0.68 6.73
C ILE A 3 48.03 -0.20 5.57
N PRO A 4 49.36 -0.42 5.60
CA PRO A 4 50.25 -0.11 4.50
C PRO A 4 49.79 -0.77 3.18
N SER A 5 49.82 -0.02 2.08
CA SER A 5 49.33 -0.43 0.76
C SER A 5 49.93 -1.75 0.25
N VAL A 6 51.19 -2.03 0.58
CA VAL A 6 51.90 -3.25 0.18
C VAL A 6 51.33 -4.50 0.87
N ILE A 7 50.93 -4.38 2.14
CA ILE A 7 50.28 -5.49 2.86
C ILE A 7 48.89 -5.70 2.28
N LYS A 8 48.17 -4.61 1.96
CA LYS A 8 46.87 -4.67 1.32
C LYS A 8 46.90 -5.36 -0.05
N SER A 9 47.91 -5.08 -0.89
CA SER A 9 48.04 -5.71 -2.21
C SER A 9 48.25 -7.22 -2.18
N VAL A 10 48.85 -7.76 -1.11
CA VAL A 10 49.04 -9.22 -0.94
C VAL A 10 47.70 -9.91 -0.63
N PHE A 11 46.80 -9.23 0.07
CA PHE A 11 45.47 -9.76 0.38
C PHE A 11 44.44 -9.47 -0.72
N ASP A 12 44.59 -8.37 -1.48
CA ASP A 12 43.70 -8.04 -2.60
C ASP A 12 43.92 -8.97 -3.82
N SER A 13 45.05 -9.68 -3.89
CA SER A 13 45.31 -10.73 -4.90
C SER A 13 44.57 -12.06 -4.65
N VAL A 14 43.68 -12.13 -3.65
CA VAL A 14 43.09 -13.38 -3.13
C VAL A 14 41.68 -13.69 -3.67
N PRO A 15 41.32 -13.24 -4.89
CA PRO A 15 40.57 -14.13 -5.76
C PRO A 15 41.48 -14.68 -6.85
N LEU A 16 41.89 -15.94 -6.72
CA LEU A 16 42.67 -16.64 -7.76
C LEU A 16 41.90 -16.77 -9.08
N LYS A 17 40.56 -16.74 -9.02
CA LYS A 17 39.66 -16.69 -10.16
C LYS A 17 38.33 -16.06 -9.75
N THR A 18 37.99 -14.93 -10.34
CA THR A 18 36.66 -14.35 -10.23
C THR A 18 35.80 -14.97 -11.33
N TYR A 19 34.76 -15.69 -10.95
CA TYR A 19 33.80 -16.23 -11.90
C TYR A 19 32.85 -15.10 -12.32
N PRO A 20 32.52 -14.99 -13.61
CA PRO A 20 31.48 -14.07 -14.04
C PRO A 20 30.15 -14.50 -13.41
N ASP A 21 29.31 -13.51 -13.14
CA ASP A 21 27.96 -13.78 -12.66
C ASP A 21 27.18 -14.53 -13.75
N HIS A 22 26.81 -15.77 -13.45
CA HIS A 22 26.00 -16.62 -14.33
C HIS A 22 24.55 -16.69 -13.87
N SER A 23 24.13 -15.84 -12.93
CA SER A 23 22.73 -15.77 -12.55
C SER A 23 21.90 -15.26 -13.74
N SER A 24 20.97 -16.09 -14.19
CA SER A 24 19.91 -15.63 -15.09
C SER A 24 19.08 -14.59 -14.35
N PRO A 25 18.75 -13.44 -14.96
CA PRO A 25 17.84 -12.51 -14.33
C PRO A 25 16.51 -13.23 -14.08
N VAL A 26 16.11 -13.30 -12.82
CA VAL A 26 14.81 -13.85 -12.44
C VAL A 26 13.76 -12.85 -12.93
N VAL A 27 13.14 -13.16 -14.07
CA VAL A 27 11.91 -12.47 -14.48
C VAL A 27 10.85 -12.89 -13.48
N SER A 28 10.55 -12.02 -12.53
CA SER A 28 9.55 -12.30 -11.51
C SER A 28 8.17 -12.07 -12.11
N ASP A 29 7.35 -13.13 -12.15
CA ASP A 29 5.92 -13.08 -12.50
C ASP A 29 5.09 -12.22 -11.53
N GLN A 30 5.74 -11.59 -10.55
CA GLN A 30 5.13 -10.74 -9.52
C GLN A 30 5.29 -9.25 -9.83
N VAL A 31 5.85 -8.87 -10.98
CA VAL A 31 6.07 -7.48 -11.37
C VAL A 31 5.07 -7.05 -12.44
N TYR A 32 4.36 -5.96 -12.16
CA TYR A 32 3.36 -5.35 -13.04
C TYR A 32 3.82 -3.96 -13.42
N TYR A 33 4.24 -3.81 -14.67
CA TYR A 33 4.92 -2.60 -15.13
C TYR A 33 3.95 -1.45 -15.40
N PHE A 34 4.27 -0.27 -14.85
CA PHE A 34 3.57 0.95 -15.22
C PHE A 34 3.79 1.26 -16.70
N GLN A 35 2.76 1.79 -17.35
CA GLN A 35 2.86 2.22 -18.75
C GLN A 35 3.39 3.66 -18.82
N GLY A 36 4.17 3.94 -19.86
CA GLY A 36 4.76 5.27 -20.08
C GLY A 36 6.28 5.26 -19.93
N GLY A 37 6.94 6.22 -20.58
CA GLY A 37 8.39 6.30 -20.67
C GLY A 37 8.97 7.23 -19.62
N GLY A 38 9.36 6.70 -18.46
CA GLY A 38 10.19 7.39 -17.48
C GLY A 38 11.52 6.67 -17.28
N ASN A 39 12.60 7.43 -17.10
CA ASN A 39 13.92 6.87 -16.78
C ASN A 39 14.06 6.48 -15.30
N VAL A 40 13.04 6.73 -14.47
CA VAL A 40 13.07 6.42 -13.04
C VAL A 40 12.78 4.93 -12.85
N LYS A 41 13.56 4.29 -11.97
CA LYS A 41 13.35 2.90 -11.56
C LYS A 41 12.69 2.87 -10.18
N LEU A 42 11.37 2.71 -10.17
CA LEU A 42 10.55 2.74 -8.96
C LEU A 42 9.64 1.52 -8.93
N PHE A 43 9.74 0.72 -7.87
CA PHE A 43 8.84 -0.40 -7.62
C PHE A 43 8.07 -0.17 -6.33
N LEU A 44 6.73 -0.18 -6.43
CA LEU A 44 5.85 -0.17 -5.27
C LEU A 44 5.58 -1.61 -4.83
N GLY A 45 6.14 -2.00 -3.69
CA GLY A 45 5.89 -3.30 -3.05
C GLY A 45 4.51 -3.31 -2.39
N VAL A 46 3.64 -4.23 -2.81
CA VAL A 46 2.23 -4.33 -2.36
C VAL A 46 1.87 -5.77 -1.97
N PHE A 47 0.79 -5.94 -1.22
CA PHE A 47 0.35 -7.27 -0.77
C PHE A 47 -0.10 -8.16 -1.92
N ASN A 48 -1.07 -7.68 -2.70
CA ASN A 48 -1.59 -8.37 -3.86
C ASN A 48 -2.08 -7.37 -4.92
N VAL A 49 -2.46 -7.87 -6.08
CA VAL A 49 -3.08 -7.09 -7.15
C VAL A 49 -4.28 -7.84 -7.71
N PHE A 50 -5.19 -7.11 -8.34
CA PHE A 50 -6.29 -7.68 -9.11
C PHE A 50 -6.51 -6.89 -10.40
N GLU A 51 -7.18 -7.51 -11.36
CA GLU A 51 -7.55 -6.87 -12.62
C GLU A 51 -8.94 -6.22 -12.48
N TYR A 52 -9.02 -4.94 -12.84
CA TYR A 52 -10.28 -4.18 -12.93
C TYR A 52 -10.30 -3.41 -14.26
N GLU A 53 -11.28 -3.71 -15.11
CA GLU A 53 -11.46 -3.07 -16.43
C GLU A 53 -10.17 -3.01 -17.29
N GLY A 54 -9.38 -4.09 -17.27
CA GLY A 54 -8.12 -4.20 -18.02
C GLY A 54 -6.92 -3.49 -17.39
N LYS A 55 -7.07 -2.89 -16.21
CA LYS A 55 -6.00 -2.32 -15.38
C LYS A 55 -5.66 -3.28 -14.24
N ILE A 56 -4.39 -3.31 -13.87
CA ILE A 56 -3.92 -4.06 -12.69
C ILE A 56 -3.71 -3.07 -11.56
N ILE A 57 -4.43 -3.27 -10.46
CA ILE A 57 -4.43 -2.37 -9.32
C ILE A 57 -4.15 -3.12 -8.01
N PRO A 58 -3.50 -2.48 -7.02
CA PRO A 58 -3.31 -3.07 -5.70
C PRO A 58 -4.64 -3.37 -5.00
N THR A 59 -4.64 -4.36 -4.13
CA THR A 59 -5.81 -4.82 -3.37
C THR A 59 -5.98 -4.13 -2.02
N ASP A 60 -5.01 -3.32 -1.58
CA ASP A 60 -5.09 -2.56 -0.33
C ASP A 60 -5.25 -1.04 -0.58
N PRO A 61 -5.98 -0.31 0.29
CA PRO A 61 -6.33 1.09 0.06
C PRO A 61 -5.12 2.01 -0.14
N ILE A 62 -4.11 1.85 0.72
CA ILE A 62 -2.95 2.73 0.74
C ILE A 62 -2.07 2.49 -0.49
N SER A 63 -1.84 1.24 -0.86
CA SER A 63 -1.08 0.91 -2.06
C SER A 63 -1.79 1.39 -3.31
N LEU A 64 -3.12 1.26 -3.41
CA LEU A 64 -3.86 1.79 -4.54
C LEU A 64 -3.69 3.31 -4.64
N GLY A 65 -3.96 4.05 -3.55
CA GLY A 65 -3.78 5.50 -3.51
C GLY A 65 -2.34 5.91 -3.84
N THR A 66 -1.35 5.21 -3.31
CA THR A 66 0.07 5.45 -3.60
C THR A 66 0.40 5.17 -5.06
N SER A 67 -0.14 4.10 -5.66
CA SER A 67 0.07 3.77 -7.06
C SER A 67 -0.47 4.85 -8.01
N LEU A 68 -1.65 5.41 -7.69
CA LEU A 68 -2.27 6.50 -8.43
C LEU A 68 -1.44 7.78 -8.31
N ILE A 69 -0.98 8.11 -7.10
CA ILE A 69 -0.10 9.27 -6.87
C ILE A 69 1.21 9.13 -7.64
N LEU A 70 1.84 7.94 -7.61
CA LEU A 70 3.08 7.67 -8.35
C LEU A 70 2.84 7.77 -9.86
N ALA A 71 1.73 7.24 -10.36
CA ALA A 71 1.37 7.32 -11.75
C ALA A 71 1.19 8.77 -12.20
N PHE A 72 0.40 9.55 -11.45
CA PHE A 72 0.16 10.96 -11.73
C PHE A 72 1.45 11.79 -11.70
N LYS A 73 2.28 11.64 -10.66
CA LYS A 73 3.50 12.45 -10.47
C LYS A 73 4.57 12.20 -11.53
N ASN A 74 4.64 10.98 -12.05
CA ASN A 74 5.65 10.58 -13.03
C ASN A 74 5.10 10.49 -14.47
N GLY A 75 3.83 10.83 -14.69
CA GLY A 75 3.17 10.71 -15.99
C GLY A 75 3.03 9.27 -16.47
N PHE A 76 3.00 8.30 -15.54
CA PHE A 76 2.71 6.91 -15.86
C PHE A 76 1.21 6.66 -15.95
N LYS A 77 0.84 5.54 -16.57
CA LYS A 77 -0.49 4.94 -16.43
C LYS A 77 -0.39 3.63 -15.70
N LEU A 78 -1.49 3.24 -15.06
CA LEU A 78 -1.58 1.96 -14.35
C LEU A 78 -1.21 0.77 -15.25
N PRO A 79 -0.62 -0.29 -14.69
CA PRO A 79 -0.24 -1.48 -15.45
C PRO A 79 -1.45 -2.14 -16.12
N THR A 80 -1.19 -2.87 -17.19
CA THR A 80 -2.18 -3.75 -17.85
C THR A 80 -1.57 -5.13 -18.06
N PRO A 81 -2.38 -6.19 -18.23
CA PRO A 81 -1.89 -7.57 -18.37
C PRO A 81 -0.84 -7.77 -19.47
N ASN A 82 -0.85 -6.94 -20.52
CA ASN A 82 0.04 -7.06 -21.67
C ASN A 82 1.32 -6.19 -21.58
N THR A 83 1.50 -5.44 -20.47
CA THR A 83 2.66 -4.55 -20.33
C THR A 83 3.86 -5.34 -19.82
N SER A 84 4.79 -5.68 -20.71
CA SER A 84 5.91 -6.56 -20.39
C SER A 84 7.23 -5.86 -20.06
N THR A 85 7.37 -4.57 -20.35
CA THR A 85 8.66 -3.86 -20.17
C THR A 85 8.48 -2.42 -19.70
N SER A 86 8.92 -2.14 -18.47
CA SER A 86 9.15 -0.79 -17.94
C SER A 86 10.21 -0.84 -16.84
N ASN A 87 10.79 0.31 -16.52
CA ASN A 87 11.72 0.45 -15.40
C ASN A 87 10.99 0.62 -14.05
N SER A 88 9.68 0.90 -14.08
CA SER A 88 8.87 1.13 -12.90
C SER A 88 7.61 0.28 -12.91
N GLY A 89 7.12 -0.09 -11.72
CA GLY A 89 5.93 -0.92 -11.61
C GLY A 89 5.46 -1.18 -10.19
N ILE A 90 4.52 -2.11 -10.09
CA ILE A 90 4.00 -2.67 -8.86
C ILE A 90 4.64 -4.05 -8.68
N LEU A 91 5.21 -4.31 -7.51
CA LEU A 91 5.81 -5.59 -7.15
C LEU A 91 4.93 -6.24 -6.09
N LYS A 92 4.31 -7.37 -6.43
CA LYS A 92 3.64 -8.21 -5.43
C LYS A 92 4.68 -8.86 -4.52
N MET A 93 4.54 -8.71 -3.21
CA MET A 93 5.46 -9.29 -2.22
C MET A 93 4.79 -9.56 -0.87
N SER A 94 5.40 -10.43 -0.07
CA SER A 94 4.99 -10.64 1.32
C SER A 94 5.40 -9.44 2.19
N PHE A 95 4.57 -9.11 3.19
CA PHE A 95 4.89 -8.04 4.14
C PHE A 95 6.13 -8.34 5.00
N TYR A 96 6.51 -9.61 5.17
CA TYR A 96 7.79 -10.00 5.77
C TYR A 96 9.02 -9.56 4.95
N GLY A 97 8.83 -9.21 3.67
CA GLY A 97 9.89 -8.62 2.85
C GLY A 97 10.10 -7.13 3.09
N SER A 98 9.27 -6.49 3.92
CA SER A 98 9.44 -5.08 4.31
C SER A 98 10.27 -4.95 5.61
N PRO A 99 10.98 -3.83 5.82
CA PRO A 99 11.78 -3.63 7.04
C PRO A 99 10.98 -3.61 8.35
N ASN A 100 9.68 -3.36 8.29
CA ASN A 100 8.79 -3.17 9.45
C ASN A 100 7.53 -4.04 9.39
N ASN A 101 7.56 -5.15 8.65
CA ASN A 101 6.43 -6.06 8.44
C ASN A 101 5.14 -5.39 7.93
N CYS A 102 5.24 -4.25 7.22
CA CYS A 102 4.10 -3.47 6.74
C CYS A 102 4.33 -3.02 5.30
N LEU A 103 3.29 -3.15 4.47
CA LEU A 103 3.24 -2.65 3.09
C LEU A 103 2.23 -1.50 2.99
N PRO A 104 2.36 -0.61 2.00
CA PRO A 104 3.36 -0.60 0.92
C PRO A 104 4.77 -0.19 1.33
N VAL A 105 5.75 -0.58 0.51
CA VAL A 105 7.12 -0.03 0.50
C VAL A 105 7.48 0.49 -0.89
N LEU A 106 8.30 1.53 -0.97
CA LEU A 106 8.80 2.05 -2.23
C LEU A 106 10.27 1.68 -2.38
N ILE A 107 10.57 0.96 -3.46
CA ILE A 107 11.92 0.51 -3.81
C ILE A 107 12.39 1.40 -4.96
N GLU A 108 13.38 2.24 -4.69
CA GLU A 108 14.00 3.12 -5.68
C GLU A 108 15.38 2.54 -6.03
N ASP A 109 15.60 2.23 -7.30
CA ASP A 109 16.83 1.60 -7.78
C ASP A 109 17.61 2.57 -8.70
N ASN A 110 18.21 3.58 -8.05
CA ASN A 110 19.08 4.57 -8.71
C ASN A 110 20.56 4.11 -8.61
N GLU A 111 21.48 4.99 -8.20
CA GLU A 111 22.89 4.64 -7.95
C GLU A 111 23.07 3.68 -6.75
N SER A 112 22.14 3.73 -5.80
CA SER A 112 22.02 2.76 -4.71
C SER A 112 20.55 2.42 -4.47
N ARG A 113 20.27 1.16 -4.15
CA ARG A 113 18.91 0.67 -3.88
C ARG A 113 18.44 1.17 -2.52
N THR A 114 17.40 1.99 -2.50
CA THR A 114 16.79 2.50 -1.27
C THR A 114 15.38 1.96 -1.09
N ILE A 115 15.02 1.56 0.12
CA ILE A 115 13.68 1.08 0.48
C ILE A 115 13.04 2.07 1.46
N ARG A 116 11.93 2.69 1.05
CA ARG A 116 11.14 3.59 1.90
C ARG A 116 9.93 2.84 2.47
N THR A 117 9.78 2.88 3.78
CA THR A 117 8.62 2.31 4.48
C THR A 117 7.36 3.17 4.27
N LEU A 118 6.19 2.62 4.60
CA LEU A 118 4.92 3.35 4.59
C LEU A 118 5.01 4.73 5.28
N ASP A 119 5.58 4.80 6.48
CA ASP A 119 5.71 6.07 7.20
C ASP A 119 6.58 7.09 6.42
N ALA A 120 7.65 6.62 5.78
CA ALA A 120 8.49 7.47 4.94
C ALA A 120 7.78 7.92 3.65
N ILE A 121 6.95 7.05 3.06
CA ILE A 121 6.10 7.38 1.91
C ILE A 121 5.09 8.46 2.30
N ASN A 122 4.32 8.26 3.38
CA ASN A 122 3.32 9.21 3.84
C ASN A 122 3.93 10.57 4.19
N ASN A 123 5.07 10.56 4.90
CA ASN A 123 5.80 11.79 5.19
C ASN A 123 6.27 12.51 3.93
N SER A 124 6.81 11.77 2.94
CA SER A 124 7.22 12.34 1.65
C SER A 124 6.04 12.93 0.88
N ILE A 125 4.90 12.22 0.84
CA ILE A 125 3.70 12.69 0.14
C ILE A 125 3.18 13.97 0.80
N SER A 126 3.02 13.97 2.12
CA SER A 126 2.52 15.11 2.88
C SER A 126 3.44 16.34 2.74
N THR A 127 4.74 16.18 3.00
CA THR A 127 5.69 17.31 2.98
C THR A 127 5.91 17.91 1.59
N ASN A 128 5.97 17.08 0.54
CA ASN A 128 6.29 17.56 -0.80
C ASN A 128 5.07 18.07 -1.59
N ASN A 129 3.88 17.57 -1.28
CA ASN A 129 2.69 17.83 -2.11
C ASN A 129 1.60 18.64 -1.40
N ILE A 130 1.60 18.70 -0.08
CA ILE A 130 0.51 19.31 0.70
C ILE A 130 1.06 20.48 1.50
N LYS A 131 0.78 21.70 1.03
CA LYS A 131 1.28 22.93 1.64
C LYS A 131 0.26 23.58 2.57
N ASP A 132 -0.99 23.61 2.14
CA ASP A 132 -2.09 24.23 2.85
C ASP A 132 -2.40 23.51 4.18
N ILE A 133 -2.79 24.29 5.20
CA ILE A 133 -3.05 23.76 6.54
C ILE A 133 -4.33 22.93 6.57
N GLN A 134 -5.39 23.31 5.85
CA GLN A 134 -6.63 22.54 5.82
C GLN A 134 -6.40 21.23 5.06
N ALA A 135 -5.68 21.29 3.93
CA ALA A 135 -5.30 20.10 3.18
C ALA A 135 -4.45 19.13 4.01
N LYS A 136 -3.57 19.64 4.89
CA LYS A 136 -2.80 18.81 5.83
C LYS A 136 -3.68 18.13 6.87
N LEU A 137 -4.66 18.84 7.42
CA LEU A 137 -5.61 18.25 8.37
C LEU A 137 -6.44 17.14 7.70
N VAL A 138 -6.89 17.36 6.46
CA VAL A 138 -7.58 16.34 5.67
C VAL A 138 -6.66 15.15 5.37
N ASN A 139 -5.40 15.39 5.01
CA ASN A 139 -4.42 14.34 4.82
C ASN A 139 -4.24 13.48 6.09
N ASP A 140 -4.06 14.13 7.23
CA ASP A 140 -3.84 13.45 8.51
C ASP A 140 -5.08 12.65 8.92
N LEU A 141 -6.28 13.16 8.64
CA LEU A 141 -7.55 12.45 8.83
C LEU A 141 -7.59 11.15 8.01
N ILE A 142 -7.19 11.20 6.73
CA ILE A 142 -7.16 10.02 5.86
C ILE A 142 -6.06 9.04 6.30
N ASP A 143 -4.85 9.52 6.55
CA ASP A 143 -3.71 8.67 6.92
C ASP A 143 -3.90 7.98 8.28
N THR A 144 -4.69 8.59 9.19
CA THR A 144 -4.94 8.03 10.52
C THR A 144 -6.31 7.39 10.66
N LYS A 145 -7.41 8.16 10.56
CA LYS A 145 -8.75 7.65 10.88
C LYS A 145 -9.27 6.68 9.83
N PHE A 146 -9.09 6.95 8.55
CA PHE A 146 -9.57 6.02 7.51
C PHE A 146 -8.79 4.71 7.58
N TYR A 147 -7.49 4.81 7.85
CA TYR A 147 -6.65 3.64 8.09
C TYR A 147 -7.10 2.85 9.33
N ASP A 148 -7.35 3.52 10.45
CA ASP A 148 -7.77 2.86 11.69
C ASP A 148 -9.12 2.15 11.52
N VAL A 149 -10.06 2.74 10.77
CA VAL A 149 -11.34 2.13 10.45
C VAL A 149 -11.17 0.90 9.55
N TRP A 150 -10.29 0.97 8.55
CA TRP A 150 -9.93 -0.17 7.72
C TRP A 150 -9.35 -1.32 8.55
N ILE A 151 -8.36 -1.05 9.41
CA ILE A 151 -7.76 -2.06 10.29
C ILE A 151 -8.79 -2.62 11.27
N LEU A 152 -9.63 -1.77 11.87
CA LEU A 152 -10.71 -2.22 12.74
C LEU A 152 -11.68 -3.13 12.00
N CYS A 153 -12.02 -2.86 10.74
CA CYS A 153 -12.88 -3.74 9.95
C CYS A 153 -12.27 -5.14 9.81
N LEU A 154 -10.99 -5.23 9.44
CA LEU A 154 -10.26 -6.50 9.27
C LEU A 154 -10.17 -7.31 10.57
N LEU A 155 -10.08 -6.62 11.72
CA LEU A 155 -9.94 -7.25 13.03
C LEU A 155 -11.30 -7.57 13.67
N ALA A 156 -12.33 -6.74 13.46
CA ALA A 156 -13.64 -6.82 14.13
C ALA A 156 -14.64 -7.69 13.40
N GLU A 157 -14.68 -7.59 12.08
CA GLU A 157 -15.66 -8.31 11.28
C GLU A 157 -15.16 -9.71 10.94
N ASP A 158 -16.11 -10.63 10.82
CA ASP A 158 -15.83 -11.99 10.38
C ASP A 158 -15.83 -12.04 8.86
N LEU A 159 -14.68 -11.67 8.29
CA LEU A 159 -14.49 -11.66 6.84
C LEU A 159 -14.31 -13.08 6.31
N PRO A 160 -14.97 -13.45 5.19
CA PRO A 160 -14.72 -14.71 4.52
C PRO A 160 -13.23 -14.86 4.19
N PHE A 161 -12.72 -16.08 4.31
CA PHE A 161 -11.32 -16.37 3.98
C PHE A 161 -10.99 -15.98 2.53
N ASP A 162 -11.90 -16.24 1.59
CA ASP A 162 -11.74 -15.88 0.18
C ASP A 162 -11.47 -14.37 0.00
N THR A 163 -12.16 -13.52 0.76
CA THR A 163 -11.96 -12.07 0.73
C THR A 163 -10.56 -11.70 1.24
N LEU A 164 -10.12 -12.29 2.36
CA LEU A 164 -8.79 -12.04 2.92
C LEU A 164 -7.68 -12.58 2.01
N SER A 165 -7.89 -13.75 1.41
CA SER A 165 -6.98 -14.36 0.43
C SER A 165 -6.83 -13.48 -0.80
N GLN A 166 -7.91 -12.93 -1.32
CA GLN A 166 -7.86 -11.99 -2.44
C GLN A 166 -7.11 -10.71 -2.06
N ILE A 167 -7.37 -10.13 -0.89
CA ILE A 167 -6.72 -8.88 -0.48
C ILE A 167 -5.21 -9.09 -0.20
N TYR A 168 -4.83 -10.18 0.45
CA TYR A 168 -3.48 -10.34 1.03
C TYR A 168 -2.65 -11.48 0.42
N ASP A 169 -3.11 -12.09 -0.68
CA ASP A 169 -2.47 -13.25 -1.34
C ASP A 169 -2.23 -14.43 -0.39
N LEU A 170 -3.14 -14.63 0.57
CA LEU A 170 -3.06 -15.73 1.54
C LEU A 170 -3.41 -17.03 0.82
N LYS A 171 -2.46 -17.98 0.77
CA LYS A 171 -2.66 -19.25 0.07
C LYS A 171 -3.65 -20.13 0.83
N ASP A 172 -4.61 -20.68 0.10
CA ASP A 172 -5.66 -21.59 0.59
C ASP A 172 -5.14 -22.99 0.98
N SER A 173 -3.81 -23.18 1.04
CA SER A 173 -3.23 -24.46 1.45
C SER A 173 -3.42 -24.66 2.95
N VAL A 174 -4.64 -25.06 3.34
CA VAL A 174 -5.08 -25.31 4.72
C VAL A 174 -4.49 -24.26 5.65
N MET A 175 -4.81 -22.98 5.41
CA MET A 175 -4.41 -21.94 6.35
C MET A 175 -4.98 -22.34 7.70
N SER A 176 -4.09 -22.74 8.60
CA SER A 176 -4.49 -23.17 9.92
C SER A 176 -5.16 -21.98 10.60
N ARG A 177 -6.13 -22.25 11.48
CA ARG A 177 -6.68 -21.19 12.34
C ARG A 177 -5.56 -20.42 13.07
N ALA A 178 -4.40 -21.04 13.28
CA ALA A 178 -3.21 -20.41 13.85
C ALA A 178 -2.60 -19.35 12.92
N GLU A 179 -2.38 -19.65 11.63
CA GLU A 179 -1.85 -18.68 10.67
C GLU A 179 -2.77 -17.47 10.51
N LEU A 180 -4.10 -17.65 10.57
CA LEU A 180 -5.04 -16.52 10.56
C LEU A 180 -4.92 -15.65 11.81
N ILE A 181 -4.69 -16.28 12.97
CA ILE A 181 -4.45 -15.56 14.22
C ILE A 181 -3.13 -14.79 14.14
N GLU A 182 -2.06 -15.40 13.64
CA GLU A 182 -0.76 -14.75 13.44
C GLU A 182 -0.87 -13.57 12.46
N PHE A 183 -1.56 -13.76 11.34
CA PHE A 183 -1.83 -12.68 10.39
C PHE A 183 -2.57 -11.52 11.07
N LYS A 184 -3.66 -11.79 11.82
CA LYS A 184 -4.41 -10.74 12.54
C LYS A 184 -3.56 -10.06 13.63
N GLN A 185 -2.63 -10.77 14.26
CA GLN A 185 -1.69 -10.19 15.21
C GLN A 185 -0.74 -9.19 14.51
N GLU A 186 -0.21 -9.55 13.35
CA GLU A 186 0.63 -8.64 12.55
C GLU A 186 -0.17 -7.42 12.05
N VAL A 187 -1.40 -7.62 11.56
CA VAL A 187 -2.30 -6.53 11.15
C VAL A 187 -2.50 -5.50 12.25
N ALA A 188 -2.63 -5.94 13.51
CA ALA A 188 -2.79 -5.03 14.66
C ALA A 188 -1.53 -4.19 14.96
N LEU A 189 -0.36 -4.59 14.45
CA LEU A 189 0.90 -3.86 14.60
C LEU A 189 1.14 -2.85 13.46
N TRP A 190 0.41 -2.98 12.35
CA TRP A 190 0.63 -2.14 11.18
C TRP A 190 0.34 -0.65 11.45
N HIS A 191 1.18 0.19 10.85
CA HIS A 191 1.14 1.65 10.93
C HIS A 191 0.85 2.18 12.34
N ASN A 192 1.50 1.61 13.37
CA ASN A 192 1.36 2.02 14.78
C ASN A 192 -0.07 1.90 15.36
N PHE A 193 -0.94 1.06 14.79
CA PHE A 193 -2.32 0.87 15.28
C PHE A 193 -2.35 0.45 16.75
N SER A 194 -1.58 -0.57 17.13
CA SER A 194 -1.44 -1.01 18.53
C SER A 194 -0.93 0.08 19.47
N ARG A 195 -0.18 1.08 18.97
CA ARG A 195 0.26 2.23 19.79
C ARG A 195 -0.84 3.27 19.96
N ARG A 196 -1.71 3.45 18.98
CA ARG A 196 -2.89 4.32 19.08
C ARG A 196 -3.97 3.72 19.99
N TYR A 197 -4.08 2.40 20.01
CA TYR A 197 -5.07 1.66 20.79
C TYR A 197 -4.45 0.59 21.72
N PRO A 198 -3.58 0.98 22.68
CA PRO A 198 -2.78 0.03 23.47
C PRO A 198 -3.61 -0.85 24.42
N ASN A 199 -4.79 -0.38 24.82
CA ASN A 199 -5.65 -1.08 25.77
C ASN A 199 -6.82 -1.80 25.08
N LEU A 200 -6.79 -1.95 23.76
CA LEU A 200 -7.89 -2.53 23.00
C LEU A 200 -7.94 -4.04 23.22
N SER A 201 -8.93 -4.50 23.98
CA SER A 201 -9.22 -5.93 24.10
C SER A 201 -10.13 -6.42 22.97
N THR A 202 -10.15 -7.72 22.71
CA THR A 202 -11.02 -8.34 21.71
C THR A 202 -12.50 -8.03 21.95
N SER A 203 -12.94 -7.90 23.21
CA SER A 203 -14.33 -7.57 23.54
C SER A 203 -14.70 -6.11 23.27
N GLN A 204 -13.74 -5.19 23.35
CA GLN A 204 -13.93 -3.77 23.06
C GLN A 204 -13.82 -3.46 21.56
N LEU A 205 -13.15 -4.33 20.81
CA LEU A 205 -12.84 -4.15 19.40
C LEU A 205 -14.10 -3.95 18.57
N SER A 206 -15.11 -4.80 18.76
CA SER A 206 -16.39 -4.66 18.06
C SER A 206 -17.07 -3.33 18.37
N HIS A 207 -17.20 -2.95 19.65
CA HIS A 207 -17.82 -1.67 20.02
C HIS A 207 -17.10 -0.46 19.40
N LEU A 208 -15.76 -0.44 19.50
CA LEU A 208 -14.96 0.63 18.92
C LEU A 208 -15.13 0.70 17.40
N TYR A 209 -15.12 -0.45 16.72
CA TYR A 209 -15.35 -0.51 15.28
C TYR A 209 -16.68 0.12 14.87
N HIS A 210 -17.78 -0.23 15.55
CA HIS A 210 -19.09 0.35 15.25
C HIS A 210 -19.11 1.86 15.40
N GLN A 211 -18.50 2.38 16.47
CA GLN A 211 -18.39 3.81 16.68
C GLN A 211 -17.58 4.47 15.55
N ARG A 212 -16.44 3.88 15.18
CA ARG A 212 -15.54 4.42 14.16
C ARG A 212 -16.12 4.36 12.75
N VAL A 213 -16.97 3.38 12.43
CA VAL A 213 -17.69 3.34 11.14
C VAL A 213 -18.68 4.51 11.03
N THR A 214 -19.40 4.83 12.10
CA THR A 214 -20.32 5.99 12.11
C THR A 214 -19.55 7.31 11.97
N GLU A 215 -18.43 7.46 12.68
CA GLU A 215 -17.56 8.62 12.53
C GLU A 215 -16.97 8.70 11.11
N PHE A 216 -16.54 7.57 10.54
CA PHE A 216 -16.02 7.49 9.18
C PHE A 216 -17.03 7.95 8.14
N GLU A 217 -18.31 7.60 8.28
CA GLU A 217 -19.35 8.07 7.36
C GLU A 217 -19.42 9.59 7.31
N THR A 218 -19.38 10.24 8.48
CA THR A 218 -19.43 11.71 8.59
C THR A 218 -18.13 12.34 8.08
N ASP A 219 -16.98 11.79 8.49
CA ASP A 219 -15.67 12.25 8.06
C ASP A 219 -15.49 12.10 6.54
N LEU A 220 -16.02 11.03 5.93
CA LEU A 220 -15.99 10.81 4.49
C LEU A 220 -16.78 11.89 3.75
N GLU A 221 -18.00 12.22 4.19
CA GLU A 221 -18.78 13.30 3.58
C GLU A 221 -18.05 14.65 3.64
N LEU A 222 -17.48 14.99 4.80
CA LEU A 222 -16.72 16.23 4.98
C LEU A 222 -15.48 16.30 4.07
N VAL A 223 -14.77 15.18 3.91
CA VAL A 223 -13.62 15.10 2.99
C VAL A 223 -14.08 15.28 1.55
N ILE A 224 -15.19 14.68 1.15
CA ILE A 224 -15.73 14.81 -0.20
C ILE A 224 -16.16 16.25 -0.49
N ASP A 225 -16.86 16.90 0.44
CA ASP A 225 -17.26 18.30 0.31
C ASP A 225 -16.03 19.21 0.19
N TYR A 226 -14.99 18.98 1.01
CA TYR A 226 -13.72 19.68 0.90
C TYR A 226 -13.08 19.53 -0.49
N LEU A 227 -13.05 18.32 -1.05
CA LEU A 227 -12.43 18.05 -2.36
C LEU A 227 -13.24 18.66 -3.52
N GLN A 228 -14.56 18.78 -3.38
CA GLN A 228 -15.38 19.47 -4.37
C GLN A 228 -15.10 20.97 -4.41
N GLU A 229 -14.81 21.59 -3.26
CA GLU A 229 -14.48 23.00 -3.15
C GLU A 229 -12.99 23.28 -3.45
N ASN A 230 -12.11 22.34 -3.08
CA ASN A 230 -10.66 22.48 -3.12
C ASN A 230 -10.07 21.29 -3.89
N HIS A 231 -9.90 21.46 -5.19
CA HIS A 231 -9.32 20.41 -6.03
C HIS A 231 -7.90 20.07 -5.56
N ASN A 232 -7.68 18.82 -5.18
CA ASN A 232 -6.39 18.30 -4.75
C ASN A 232 -6.28 16.82 -5.14
N GLU A 233 -5.63 16.57 -6.27
CA GLU A 233 -5.54 15.25 -6.90
C GLU A 233 -4.89 14.22 -5.95
N ILE A 234 -3.93 14.66 -5.12
CA ILE A 234 -3.23 13.78 -4.19
C ILE A 234 -4.17 13.25 -3.11
N LEU A 235 -5.01 14.13 -2.56
CA LEU A 235 -6.03 13.73 -1.58
C LEU A 235 -7.13 12.91 -2.26
N GLU A 236 -7.55 13.29 -3.47
CA GLU A 236 -8.52 12.52 -4.26
C GLU A 236 -8.04 11.09 -4.48
N PHE A 237 -6.77 10.88 -4.87
CA PHE A 237 -6.21 9.53 -5.04
C PHE A 237 -6.13 8.73 -3.74
N LYS A 238 -5.80 9.36 -2.61
CA LYS A 238 -5.83 8.68 -1.32
C LYS A 238 -7.24 8.20 -0.96
N VAL A 239 -8.23 9.07 -1.12
CA VAL A 239 -9.63 8.73 -0.84
C VAL A 239 -10.13 7.66 -1.83
N ALA A 240 -9.76 7.77 -3.11
CA ALA A 240 -10.08 6.78 -4.13
C ALA A 240 -9.61 5.38 -3.73
N GLY A 241 -8.38 5.27 -3.20
CA GLY A 241 -7.84 4.03 -2.68
C GLY A 241 -8.76 3.36 -1.65
N TYR A 242 -9.21 4.12 -0.64
CA TYR A 242 -10.16 3.59 0.35
C TYR A 242 -11.52 3.26 -0.26
N VAL A 243 -12.12 4.17 -1.02
CA VAL A 243 -13.46 4.01 -1.57
C VAL A 243 -13.54 2.81 -2.51
N ILE A 244 -12.60 2.68 -3.44
CA ILE A 244 -12.57 1.59 -4.43
C ILE A 244 -12.35 0.24 -3.75
N ILE A 245 -11.38 0.13 -2.84
CA ILE A 245 -11.06 -1.16 -2.21
C ILE A 245 -12.15 -1.61 -1.22
N ILE A 246 -12.69 -0.68 -0.44
CA ILE A 246 -13.82 -0.96 0.46
C ILE A 246 -15.06 -1.35 -0.34
N ASP A 247 -15.39 -0.60 -1.40
CA ASP A 247 -16.50 -0.97 -2.28
C ASP A 247 -16.21 -2.33 -2.92
N HIS A 248 -15.03 -2.61 -3.45
CA HIS A 248 -14.80 -3.87 -4.16
C HIS A 248 -14.83 -5.10 -3.25
N PHE A 249 -14.05 -5.11 -2.17
CA PHE A 249 -13.83 -6.32 -1.36
C PHE A 249 -14.71 -6.42 -0.13
N LEU A 250 -15.18 -5.30 0.42
CA LEU A 250 -15.83 -5.26 1.72
C LEU A 250 -17.33 -4.97 1.66
N LYS A 251 -18.01 -5.11 0.51
CA LYS A 251 -19.48 -4.82 0.37
C LYS A 251 -20.35 -5.46 1.43
N SER A 252 -20.00 -6.66 1.89
CA SER A 252 -20.76 -7.41 2.91
C SER A 252 -20.61 -6.87 4.32
N THR A 253 -19.65 -5.97 4.55
CA THR A 253 -19.33 -5.39 5.87
C THR A 253 -20.14 -4.13 6.14
N LYS A 254 -20.15 -3.67 7.40
CA LYS A 254 -20.75 -2.38 7.75
C LYS A 254 -20.03 -1.22 7.05
N LEU A 255 -18.70 -1.24 7.05
CA LEU A 255 -17.89 -0.24 6.35
C LEU A 255 -18.18 -0.20 4.84
N GLY A 256 -18.28 -1.37 4.21
CA GLY A 256 -18.64 -1.49 2.79
C GLY A 256 -20.05 -0.99 2.50
N SER A 257 -21.01 -1.24 3.39
CA SER A 257 -22.38 -0.73 3.23
C SER A 257 -22.43 0.81 3.24
N VAL A 258 -21.62 1.45 4.09
CA VAL A 258 -21.49 2.92 4.14
C VAL A 258 -20.99 3.43 2.79
N VAL A 259 -19.86 2.92 2.29
CA VAL A 259 -19.25 3.39 1.04
C VAL A 259 -20.10 3.06 -0.19
N SER A 260 -20.63 1.84 -0.28
CA SER A 260 -21.40 1.38 -1.45
C SER A 260 -22.71 2.16 -1.62
N SER A 261 -23.26 2.71 -0.53
CA SER A 261 -24.49 3.50 -0.55
C SER A 261 -24.30 4.91 -1.13
N LYS A 262 -23.07 5.43 -1.16
CA LYS A 262 -22.80 6.83 -1.52
C LYS A 262 -22.79 7.03 -3.04
N PRO A 263 -23.41 8.10 -3.56
CA PRO A 263 -23.50 8.34 -5.01
C PRO A 263 -22.16 8.69 -5.66
N PHE A 264 -21.21 9.25 -4.90
CA PHE A 264 -19.90 9.63 -5.40
C PHE A 264 -18.95 8.45 -5.63
N THR A 265 -19.26 7.25 -5.10
CA THR A 265 -18.39 6.07 -5.17
C THR A 265 -18.00 5.72 -6.61
N ARG A 266 -18.93 5.86 -7.57
CA ARG A 266 -18.65 5.61 -8.99
C ARG A 266 -17.64 6.58 -9.59
N LYS A 267 -17.64 7.85 -9.15
CA LYS A 267 -16.70 8.87 -9.66
C LYS A 267 -15.25 8.53 -9.34
N PHE A 268 -14.99 7.82 -8.24
CA PHE A 268 -13.64 7.41 -7.89
C PHE A 268 -13.09 6.34 -8.82
N TYR A 269 -13.93 5.46 -9.37
CA TYR A 269 -13.50 4.50 -10.37
C TYR A 269 -13.05 5.17 -11.68
N ASP A 270 -13.57 6.36 -12.01
CA ASP A 270 -13.13 7.11 -13.18
C ASP A 270 -11.65 7.53 -13.10
N LEU A 271 -11.09 7.65 -11.88
CA LEU A 271 -9.68 7.99 -11.64
C LEU A 271 -8.70 6.86 -11.99
N LEU A 272 -9.19 5.66 -12.33
CA LEU A 272 -8.34 4.55 -12.79
C LEU A 272 -7.91 4.67 -14.26
N ASN A 273 -8.43 5.66 -15.00
CA ASN A 273 -8.23 5.82 -16.44
C ASN A 273 -7.01 6.66 -16.83
#